data_AF-A0A8S3Z158-F1
#
_entry.id   AF-A0A8S3Z158-F1
#
_cell.length_a   1.000
_cell.length_b   1.000
_cell.length_c   1.000
_cell.angle_alpha   90.00
_cell.angle_beta   90.00
_cell.angle_gamma   90.00
#
_symmetry.space_group_name_H-M   'P 1'
#
loop_
_entity.id
_entity.type
_entity.pdbx_description
1 polymer ?
#
loop_
_entity_poly.entity_id
_entity_poly.type
_entity_poly.pdbx_seq_one_letter_code
_entity_poly.pdbx_strand_id
1 'polypeptide(L)'
;MTTNTSHHTSLSLDTKHPPQKGHEQKRHEQQQRQNHHHHHHHHQQQQQQGGPVRLMPVEFECANCGKRAYNMKSCTRCWWAKYCNRECQGSHWGLHKRECQKDVTRSQYYK
;
A
#
# COMPACT_ATOMS: atom_id res chain seq x y z
N MET A 1 60.89 -9.47 57.63
CA MET A 1 60.45 -9.36 59.03
C MET A 1 59.52 -8.16 59.15
N THR A 2 58.23 -8.39 59.39
CA THR A 2 57.30 -7.52 60.15
C THR A 2 55.90 -8.13 59.99
N THR A 3 55.49 -8.85 61.03
CA THR A 3 54.13 -9.30 61.26
C THR A 3 53.27 -8.10 61.66
N ASN A 4 52.05 -7.99 61.13
CA ASN A 4 51.02 -7.29 61.87
C ASN A 4 49.67 -7.99 61.70
N THR A 5 49.37 -8.80 62.71
CA THR A 5 48.04 -9.30 63.03
C THR A 5 47.21 -8.14 63.57
N SER A 6 46.11 -7.81 62.90
CA SER A 6 45.08 -6.95 63.48
C SER A 6 43.73 -7.63 63.34
N HIS A 7 43.23 -8.06 64.49
CA HIS A 7 41.93 -8.63 64.72
C HIS A 7 40.85 -7.60 64.39
N HIS A 8 39.84 -7.97 63.60
CA HIS A 8 38.57 -7.26 63.61
C HIS A 8 37.45 -8.21 64.05
N THR A 9 36.67 -7.68 64.97
CA THR A 9 35.63 -8.28 65.77
C THR A 9 34.35 -8.45 64.96
N SER A 10 33.65 -9.56 65.16
CA SER A 10 32.32 -9.85 64.60
C SER A 10 31.30 -8.76 64.92
N LEU A 11 30.52 -8.35 63.91
CA LEU A 11 29.17 -7.80 64.09
C LEU A 11 28.30 -8.29 62.92
N SER A 12 27.58 -9.39 63.17
CA SER A 12 26.48 -9.85 62.33
C SER A 12 25.34 -8.83 62.42
N LEU A 13 25.03 -8.16 61.32
CA LEU A 13 23.81 -7.34 61.22
C LEU A 13 22.86 -8.00 60.22
N ASP A 14 21.89 -8.72 60.77
CA ASP A 14 20.68 -9.17 60.10
C ASP A 14 19.96 -7.98 59.42
N THR A 15 20.25 -7.76 58.14
CA THR A 15 19.54 -6.77 57.34
C THR A 15 18.30 -7.41 56.74
N LYS A 16 17.18 -7.31 57.46
CA LYS A 16 15.84 -7.61 56.95
C LYS A 16 15.56 -6.72 55.72
N HIS A 17 15.61 -7.31 54.52
CA HIS A 17 15.28 -6.61 53.28
C HIS A 17 13.75 -6.47 53.10
N PRO A 18 13.22 -5.28 52.80
CA PRO A 18 11.79 -5.07 52.51
C PRO A 18 11.41 -5.52 51.08
N PRO A 19 10.13 -5.88 50.83
CA PRO A 19 9.70 -6.48 49.57
C PRO A 19 9.62 -5.47 48.41
N GLN A 20 10.30 -5.79 47.30
CA GLN A 20 10.50 -4.95 46.11
C GLN A 20 9.26 -4.79 45.20
N LYS A 21 8.08 -4.49 45.74
CA LYS A 21 6.82 -4.49 44.97
C LYS A 21 6.61 -3.27 44.05
N GLY A 22 7.40 -2.20 44.19
CA GLY A 22 7.24 -0.96 43.41
C GLY A 22 8.05 -0.88 42.10
N HIS A 23 9.14 -1.65 41.96
CA HIS A 23 9.98 -1.61 40.77
C HIS A 23 9.33 -2.35 39.59
N GLU A 24 8.58 -3.41 39.86
CA GLU A 24 7.91 -4.22 38.84
C GLU A 24 6.83 -3.44 38.09
N GLN A 25 6.04 -2.64 38.83
CA GLN A 25 4.98 -1.81 38.26
C GLN A 25 5.54 -0.74 37.32
N LYS A 26 6.63 -0.08 37.71
CA LYS A 26 7.30 0.93 36.86
C LYS A 26 7.89 0.33 35.60
N ARG A 27 8.47 -0.89 35.68
CA ARG A 27 8.96 -1.63 34.50
C ARG A 27 7.80 -2.01 33.57
N HIS A 28 6.69 -2.49 34.12
CA HIS A 28 5.51 -2.86 33.34
C HIS A 28 4.90 -1.65 32.62
N GLU A 29 4.78 -0.52 33.31
CA GLU A 29 4.27 0.73 32.73
C GLU A 29 5.22 1.32 31.66
N GLN A 30 6.54 1.22 31.86
CA GLN A 30 7.53 1.59 30.85
C GLN A 30 7.45 0.67 29.61
N GLN A 31 7.27 -0.64 29.81
CA GLN A 31 7.07 -1.59 28.72
C GLN A 31 5.77 -1.32 27.96
N GLN A 32 4.67 -1.00 28.67
CA GLN A 32 3.39 -0.63 28.05
C GLN A 32 3.53 0.66 27.23
N ARG A 33 4.21 1.68 27.77
CA ARG A 33 4.54 2.90 27.01
C ARG A 33 5.34 2.56 25.76
N GLN A 34 6.41 1.79 25.88
CA GLN A 34 7.23 1.39 24.73
C GLN A 34 6.40 0.63 23.69
N ASN A 35 5.55 -0.30 24.10
CA ASN A 35 4.67 -1.05 23.20
C ASN A 35 3.69 -0.10 22.47
N HIS A 36 3.11 0.87 23.17
CA HIS A 36 2.21 1.86 22.56
C HIS A 36 2.93 2.71 21.49
N HIS A 37 4.16 3.18 21.77
CA HIS A 37 4.97 3.92 20.80
C HIS A 37 5.29 3.08 19.55
N HIS A 38 5.61 1.79 19.70
CA HIS A 38 5.86 0.89 18.57
C HIS A 38 4.59 0.68 17.71
N HIS A 39 3.41 0.50 18.35
CA HIS A 39 2.15 0.35 17.62
C HIS A 39 1.77 1.64 16.86
N HIS A 40 1.96 2.82 17.48
CA HIS A 40 1.69 4.10 16.83
C HIS A 40 2.61 4.33 15.62
N HIS A 41 3.91 4.03 15.74
CA HIS A 41 4.87 4.17 14.65
C HIS A 41 4.55 3.22 13.49
N HIS A 42 4.18 1.97 13.77
CA HIS A 42 3.77 1.01 12.75
C HIS A 42 2.46 1.45 12.04
N HIS A 43 1.47 1.95 12.78
CA HIS A 43 0.23 2.48 12.21
C HIS A 43 0.47 3.75 11.36
N GLN A 44 1.40 4.61 11.78
CA GLN A 44 1.79 5.82 11.03
C GLN A 44 2.57 5.48 9.75
N GLN A 45 3.35 4.39 9.73
CA GLN A 45 4.03 3.91 8.52
C GLN A 45 3.08 3.26 7.51
N GLN A 46 2.04 2.56 7.97
CA GLN A 46 1.05 1.93 7.07
C GLN A 46 0.20 2.95 6.31
N GLN A 47 -0.02 4.15 6.86
CA GLN A 47 -0.83 5.19 6.22
C GLN A 47 -0.14 5.89 5.03
N GLN A 48 1.14 5.62 4.75
CA GLN A 48 1.90 6.32 3.71
C GLN A 48 1.91 5.63 2.33
N GLN A 49 1.15 4.54 2.13
CA GLN A 49 1.20 3.74 0.89
C GLN A 49 0.07 4.02 -0.12
N GLY A 50 -0.52 5.22 -0.10
CA GLY A 50 -1.67 5.59 -0.95
C GLY A 50 -1.50 6.91 -1.69
N GLY A 51 -0.47 7.02 -2.54
CA GLY A 51 -0.34 8.17 -3.44
C GLY A 51 -1.37 8.13 -4.58
N PRO A 52 -1.77 9.27 -5.17
CA PRO A 52 -2.67 9.27 -6.31
C PRO A 52 -2.00 8.58 -7.50
N VAL A 53 -2.61 7.47 -7.95
CA VAL A 53 -2.21 6.81 -9.18
C VAL A 53 -2.36 7.80 -10.33
N ARG A 54 -1.26 8.11 -11.01
CA ARG A 54 -1.31 8.90 -12.24
C ARG A 54 -1.91 8.02 -13.32
N LEU A 55 -3.17 8.26 -13.68
CA LEU A 55 -3.80 7.67 -14.86
C LEU A 55 -3.07 8.23 -16.08
N MET A 56 -2.07 7.50 -16.57
CA MET A 56 -1.39 7.84 -17.82
C MET A 56 -2.41 7.73 -18.96
N PRO A 57 -2.53 8.75 -19.82
CA PRO A 57 -3.38 8.69 -20.99
C PRO A 57 -2.93 7.53 -21.89
N VAL A 58 -3.84 6.62 -22.22
CA VAL A 58 -3.56 5.52 -23.15
C VAL A 58 -3.77 6.03 -24.57
N GLU A 59 -2.74 5.97 -25.40
CA GLU A 59 -2.87 6.19 -26.84
C GLU A 59 -3.56 5.00 -27.50
N PHE A 60 -4.39 5.29 -28.51
CA PHE A 60 -5.03 4.28 -29.33
C PHE A 60 -4.58 4.39 -30.78
N GLU A 61 -4.53 3.26 -31.47
CA GLU A 61 -4.22 3.17 -32.90
C GLU A 61 -5.51 3.06 -33.73
N CYS A 62 -5.59 3.79 -34.85
CA CYS A 62 -6.71 3.69 -35.77
C CYS A 62 -6.64 2.37 -36.54
N ALA A 63 -7.67 1.54 -36.42
CA ALA A 63 -7.74 0.25 -37.09
C ALA A 63 -7.75 0.33 -38.64
N ASN A 64 -7.93 1.52 -39.21
CA ASN A 64 -7.89 1.72 -40.67
C ASN A 64 -6.54 2.28 -41.16
N CYS A 65 -6.00 3.31 -40.49
CA CYS A 65 -4.87 4.08 -41.00
C CYS A 65 -3.62 4.07 -40.12
N GLY A 66 -3.65 3.36 -38.98
CA GLY A 66 -2.49 3.18 -38.11
C GLY A 66 -2.03 4.41 -37.33
N LYS A 67 -2.69 5.57 -37.49
CA LYS A 67 -2.38 6.78 -36.71
C LYS A 67 -2.64 6.53 -35.22
N ARG A 68 -1.83 7.11 -34.35
CA ARG A 68 -2.00 7.04 -32.89
C ARG A 68 -2.54 8.34 -32.34
N ALA A 69 -3.52 8.27 -31.43
CA ALA A 69 -4.10 9.43 -30.77
C ALA A 69 -4.81 9.03 -29.46
N TYR A 70 -4.87 9.95 -28.50
CA TYR A 70 -5.58 9.73 -27.23
C TYR A 70 -7.12 9.75 -27.38
N ASN A 71 -7.66 10.53 -28.33
CA ASN A 71 -9.09 10.82 -28.46
C ASN A 71 -9.75 10.16 -29.67
N MET A 72 -9.59 8.85 -29.82
CA MET A 72 -10.19 8.11 -30.93
C MET A 72 -11.66 7.72 -30.69
N LYS A 73 -12.44 7.73 -31.76
CA LYS A 73 -13.84 7.27 -31.74
C LYS A 73 -13.87 5.75 -31.70
N SER A 74 -14.74 5.21 -30.86
CA SER A 74 -14.96 3.76 -30.79
C SER A 74 -16.12 3.36 -31.70
N CYS A 75 -16.08 2.16 -32.26
CA CYS A 75 -17.27 1.58 -32.88
C CYS A 75 -18.42 1.53 -31.86
N THR A 76 -19.58 2.07 -32.17
CA THR A 76 -20.71 2.15 -31.22
C THR A 76 -21.37 0.79 -30.94
N ARG A 77 -21.12 -0.21 -31.79
CA ARG A 77 -21.63 -1.57 -31.62
C ARG A 77 -20.74 -2.40 -30.70
N CYS A 78 -19.44 -2.45 -30.99
CA CYS A 78 -18.51 -3.32 -30.27
C CYS A 78 -17.65 -2.59 -29.23
N TRP A 79 -17.50 -1.26 -29.33
CA TRP A 79 -16.67 -0.43 -28.44
C TRP A 79 -15.16 -0.74 -28.41
N TRP A 80 -14.73 -1.84 -29.04
CA TRP A 80 -13.34 -2.27 -29.12
C TRP A 80 -12.53 -1.54 -30.20
N ALA A 81 -13.01 -1.54 -31.45
CA ALA A 81 -12.29 -0.93 -32.56
C ALA A 81 -12.26 0.60 -32.45
N LYS A 82 -11.08 1.19 -32.68
CA LYS A 82 -10.80 2.64 -32.59
C LYS A 82 -10.53 3.23 -33.96
N TYR A 83 -11.03 4.44 -34.19
CA TYR A 83 -10.91 5.15 -35.46
C TYR A 83 -10.68 6.64 -35.25
N CYS A 84 -9.94 7.26 -36.17
CA CYS A 84 -9.83 8.72 -36.23
C CYS A 84 -11.21 9.36 -36.43
N ASN A 85 -11.98 8.84 -37.39
CA ASN A 85 -13.24 9.40 -37.82
C ASN A 85 -14.12 8.32 -38.50
N ARG A 86 -15.31 8.74 -38.96
CA ARG A 86 -16.28 7.84 -39.60
C ARG A 86 -15.82 7.35 -40.97
N GLU A 87 -15.00 8.11 -41.67
CA GLU A 87 -14.42 7.68 -42.96
C GLU A 87 -13.51 6.49 -42.76
N CYS A 88 -12.59 6.55 -41.77
CA CYS A 88 -11.74 5.42 -41.40
C CYS A 88 -12.56 4.19 -40.99
N GLN A 89 -13.65 4.38 -40.24
CA GLN A 89 -14.55 3.28 -39.91
C GLN A 89 -15.23 2.68 -41.15
N GLY A 90 -15.70 3.53 -42.07
CA GLY A 90 -16.34 3.10 -43.32
C GLY A 90 -15.39 2.33 -44.23
N SER A 91 -14.17 2.83 -44.42
CA SER A 91 -13.13 2.16 -45.22
C SER A 91 -12.74 0.81 -44.62
N HIS A 92 -12.63 0.70 -43.29
CA HIS A 92 -12.29 -0.56 -42.62
C HIS A 92 -13.50 -1.52 -42.47
N TRP A 93 -14.73 -1.07 -42.72
CA TRP A 93 -15.96 -1.83 -42.42
C TRP A 93 -16.00 -3.22 -43.07
N GLY A 94 -15.48 -3.35 -44.30
CA GLY A 94 -15.45 -4.63 -45.03
C GLY A 94 -14.74 -5.75 -44.25
N LEU A 95 -13.65 -5.41 -43.55
CA LEU A 95 -12.90 -6.32 -42.69
C LEU A 95 -13.55 -6.42 -41.31
N HIS A 96 -13.86 -5.26 -40.71
CA HIS A 96 -14.36 -5.14 -39.34
C HIS A 96 -15.70 -5.85 -39.10
N LYS A 97 -16.61 -5.87 -40.08
CA LYS A 97 -17.97 -6.43 -39.88
C LYS A 97 -17.98 -7.90 -39.43
N ARG A 98 -16.93 -8.66 -39.76
CA ARG A 98 -16.81 -10.09 -39.42
C ARG A 98 -16.44 -10.31 -37.95
N GLU A 99 -15.73 -9.37 -37.36
CA GLU A 99 -15.28 -9.40 -35.96
C GLU A 99 -16.13 -8.49 -35.05
N CYS A 100 -17.07 -7.71 -35.62
CA CYS A 100 -17.88 -6.74 -34.89
C CYS A 100 -18.97 -7.41 -34.01
N GLN A 101 -18.59 -7.83 -32.82
CA GLN A 101 -19.46 -8.38 -31.78
C GLN A 101 -20.09 -7.27 -30.94
N LYS A 102 -21.39 -7.36 -30.61
CA LYS A 102 -22.04 -6.35 -29.76
C LYS A 102 -21.50 -6.46 -28.34
N ASP A 103 -21.03 -5.35 -27.77
CA ASP A 103 -20.61 -5.32 -26.37
C ASP A 103 -21.85 -5.28 -25.46
N VAL A 104 -22.16 -6.44 -24.87
CA VAL A 104 -23.28 -6.59 -23.96
C VAL A 104 -23.04 -5.89 -22.63
N THR A 105 -21.78 -5.79 -22.18
CA THR A 105 -21.41 -5.17 -20.90
C THR A 105 -21.68 -3.67 -20.93
N ARG A 106 -21.33 -2.98 -22.03
CA ARG A 106 -21.62 -1.55 -22.19
C ARG A 106 -23.07 -1.26 -22.58
N SER A 107 -23.75 -2.21 -23.23
CA SER A 107 -25.16 -2.05 -23.60
C SER A 107 -26.13 -2.21 -22.42
N GLN A 108 -25.72 -2.81 -21.31
CA GLN A 108 -26.58 -3.05 -20.14
C GLN A 108 -26.72 -1.84 -19.22
N TYR A 109 -25.75 -0.90 -19.22
CA TYR A 109 -25.70 0.20 -18.26
C TYR A 109 -26.52 1.45 -18.67
N TYR A 110 -26.92 1.56 -19.94
CA TYR A 110 -27.65 2.72 -20.47
C TYR A 110 -29.12 2.39 -20.84
N LYS A 111 -29.71 1.41 -20.16
CA LYS A 111 -31.16 1.13 -20.20
C LYS A 111 -31.85 1.82 -19.04
#